data_AF-A0A661ICZ2-F1
#
_entry.id   AF-A0A661ICZ2-F1
#
_cell.length_a   1.000
_cell.length_b   1.000
_cell.length_c   1.000
_cell.angle_alpha   90.00
_cell.angle_beta   90.00
_cell.angle_gamma   90.00
#
_symmetry.space_group_name_H-M   'P 1'
#
loop_
_entity.id
_entity.type
_entity.pdbx_description
1 polymer ?
#
loop_
_entity_poly.entity_id
_entity_poly.type
_entity_poly.pdbx_seq_one_letter_code
_entity_poly.pdbx_strand_id
1 'polypeptide(L)'
;MKIWISDTQTSSHRLVRLNCEEHSDYKYLGDLDDDELSAFFISLKDDIDVEKNIKLIKYYGYLHLFIIHKKLFDLDDVLTD
;
A
#
# COMPACT_ATOMS: atom_id res chain seq x y z
N MET A 1 8.46 -12.73 -6.69
CA MET A 1 8.11 -13.43 -5.43
C MET A 1 6.61 -13.57 -5.37
N LYS A 2 6.09 -14.67 -4.81
CA LYS A 2 4.64 -14.81 -4.59
C LYS A 2 4.17 -13.70 -3.67
N ILE A 3 3.15 -12.96 -4.07
CA ILE A 3 2.53 -11.94 -3.22
C ILE A 3 1.05 -12.25 -3.07
N TRP A 4 0.60 -12.20 -1.82
CA TRP A 4 -0.78 -12.27 -1.39
C TRP A 4 -1.15 -10.93 -0.75
N ILE A 5 -2.37 -10.45 -0.99
CA ILE A 5 -2.83 -9.13 -0.55
C ILE A 5 -4.17 -9.17 0.18
N SER A 6 -4.26 -8.40 1.26
CA SER A 6 -5.52 -7.95 1.85
C SER A 6 -5.54 -6.42 1.80
N ASP A 7 -6.54 -5.84 1.15
CA ASP A 7 -6.64 -4.40 0.91
C ASP A 7 -8.00 -3.87 1.38
N THR A 8 -7.97 -3.04 2.41
CA THR A 8 -9.16 -2.43 3.01
C THR A 8 -9.10 -0.91 2.84
N GLN A 9 -10.00 -0.40 2.02
CA GLN A 9 -10.18 1.03 1.79
C GLN A 9 -11.31 1.59 2.67
N THR A 10 -11.05 2.68 3.38
CA THR A 10 -12.06 3.45 4.13
C THR A 10 -12.02 4.93 3.72
N SER A 11 -12.88 5.75 4.32
CA SER A 11 -12.89 7.20 4.09
C SER A 11 -11.67 7.93 4.67
N SER A 12 -11.07 7.42 5.75
CA SER A 12 -9.95 8.08 6.44
C SER A 12 -8.59 7.48 6.10
N HIS A 13 -8.55 6.21 5.73
CA HIS A 13 -7.30 5.50 5.46
C HIS A 13 -7.51 4.28 4.54
N ARG A 14 -6.40 3.77 4.01
CA ARG A 14 -6.30 2.48 3.34
C ARG A 14 -5.31 1.61 4.11
N LEU A 15 -5.68 0.37 4.37
CA LEU A 15 -4.81 -0.64 4.98
C LEU A 15 -4.48 -1.71 3.94
N VAL A 16 -3.21 -1.75 3.52
CA VAL A 16 -2.71 -2.75 2.57
C VAL A 16 -1.80 -3.70 3.32
N ARG A 17 -2.10 -4.99 3.29
CA ARG A 17 -1.29 -6.04 3.90
C ARG A 17 -0.80 -6.96 2.80
N LEU A 18 0.50 -7.19 2.75
CA LEU A 18 1.18 -8.06 1.80
C LEU A 18 1.82 -9.23 2.55
N ASN A 19 1.77 -10.41 1.95
CA ASN A 19 2.44 -11.60 2.46
C ASN A 19 3.05 -12.41 1.32
N CYS A 20 4.22 -13.01 1.58
CA CYS A 20 4.91 -13.88 0.63
C CYS A 20 4.39 -15.33 0.65
N GLU A 21 3.56 -15.65 1.63
CA GLU A 21 2.92 -16.96 1.83
C GLU A 21 1.39 -16.85 1.74
N GLU A 22 0.75 -17.98 1.44
CA GLU A 22 -0.70 -18.07 1.35
C GLU A 22 -1.35 -17.84 2.72
N HIS A 23 -2.38 -17.00 2.75
CA HIS A 23 -3.21 -16.76 3.92
C HIS A 23 -4.69 -16.77 3.50
N SER A 24 -5.54 -17.37 4.34
CA SER A 24 -6.97 -17.58 4.04
C SER A 24 -7.73 -16.30 3.68
N ASP A 25 -7.32 -15.16 4.24
CA ASP A 25 -8.01 -13.87 4.10
C ASP A 25 -7.39 -12.99 3.01
N TYR A 26 -6.39 -13.50 2.29
CA TYR A 26 -5.63 -12.76 1.29
C TYR A 26 -5.93 -13.30 -0.10
N LYS A 27 -5.90 -12.41 -1.09
CA LYS A 27 -6.04 -12.78 -2.50
C LYS A 27 -4.65 -12.91 -3.11
N TYR A 28 -4.46 -13.88 -3.98
CA TYR A 28 -3.23 -13.99 -4.75
C TYR A 28 -3.12 -12.78 -5.69
N LEU A 29 -2.04 -12.01 -5.54
CA LEU A 29 -1.77 -10.84 -6.36
C LEU A 29 -0.94 -11.21 -7.60
N GLY A 30 0.01 -12.12 -7.43
CA GLY A 30 0.89 -12.57 -8.51
C GLY A 30 2.29 -12.90 -8.02
N ASP A 31 3.12 -13.36 -8.95
CA ASP A 31 4.55 -13.56 -8.76
C ASP A 31 5.30 -12.30 -9.18
N LEU A 32 5.38 -11.32 -8.28
CA LEU A 32 5.91 -9.99 -8.62
C LEU A 32 7.42 -9.90 -8.47
N ASP A 33 8.13 -9.45 -9.50
CA ASP A 33 9.53 -9.06 -9.39
C ASP A 33 9.70 -7.67 -8.72
N ASP A 34 10.95 -7.20 -8.61
CA ASP A 34 11.24 -5.93 -7.95
C ASP A 34 10.66 -4.71 -8.70
N ASP A 35 10.60 -4.77 -10.04
CA ASP A 35 10.09 -3.69 -10.87
C ASP A 35 8.56 -3.64 -10.78
N GLU A 36 7.90 -4.80 -10.81
CA GLU A 36 6.46 -4.93 -10.62
C GLU A 36 6.05 -4.51 -9.20
N LEU A 37 6.82 -4.89 -8.18
CA LEU A 37 6.56 -4.48 -6.79
C LEU A 37 6.78 -2.97 -6.59
N SER A 38 7.77 -2.40 -7.27
CA SER A 38 8.01 -0.95 -7.29
C SER A 38 6.83 -0.21 -7.89
N ALA A 39 6.35 -0.63 -9.06
CA ALA A 39 5.18 -0.04 -9.72
C ALA A 39 3.93 -0.17 -8.83
N PHE A 40 3.75 -1.32 -8.19
CA PHE A 40 2.67 -1.53 -7.23
C PHE A 40 2.73 -0.54 -6.07
N PHE A 41 3.88 -0.37 -5.41
CA PHE A 41 4.01 0.59 -4.30
C PHE A 41 3.72 2.03 -4.72
N ILE A 42 4.24 2.48 -5.86
CA ILE A 42 3.98 3.82 -6.40
C ILE A 42 2.48 4.00 -6.68
N SER A 43 1.80 2.96 -7.17
CA SER A 43 0.34 3.01 -7.40
C SER A 43 -0.48 3.11 -6.10
N LEU A 44 0.08 2.70 -4.95
CA LEU A 44 -0.58 2.85 -3.65
C LEU A 44 -0.43 4.28 -3.11
N LYS A 45 0.76 4.85 -3.25
CA LYS A 45 1.15 6.17 -2.76
C LYS A 45 2.40 6.65 -3.51
N ASP A 46 2.32 7.83 -4.09
CA ASP A 46 3.33 8.41 -4.99
C ASP A 46 4.64 8.82 -4.30
N ASP A 47 4.59 9.22 -3.03
CA ASP A 47 5.74 9.59 -2.21
C ASP A 47 6.25 8.45 -1.29
N ILE A 48 5.89 7.19 -1.59
CA ILE A 48 6.33 6.04 -0.80
C ILE A 48 7.82 5.73 -1.00
N ASP A 49 8.51 5.35 0.07
CA ASP A 49 9.90 4.86 0.02
C ASP A 49 9.94 3.42 -0.52
N VAL A 50 10.00 3.28 -1.84
CA VAL A 50 9.96 1.98 -2.54
C VAL A 50 11.11 1.07 -2.12
N GLU A 51 12.34 1.59 -2.11
CA GLU A 51 13.55 0.80 -1.82
C GLU A 51 13.47 0.15 -0.43
N LYS A 52 13.07 0.95 0.57
CA LYS A 52 12.88 0.45 1.93
C LYS A 52 11.78 -0.61 2.00
N ASN A 53 10.64 -0.40 1.36
CA ASN A 53 9.53 -1.35 1.41
C ASN A 53 9.85 -2.68 0.73
N ILE A 54 10.57 -2.66 -0.40
CA ILE A 54 11.09 -3.88 -1.06
C ILE A 54 12.05 -4.65 -0.14
N LYS A 55 12.96 -3.94 0.54
CA LYS A 55 13.87 -4.57 1.51
C LYS A 55 13.11 -5.21 2.68
N LEU A 56 12.10 -4.52 3.21
CA LEU A 56 11.32 -4.99 4.35
C LEU A 56 10.51 -6.25 4.00
N ILE A 57 9.78 -6.25 2.89
CA ILE A 57 8.97 -7.41 2.50
C ILE A 57 9.83 -8.63 2.16
N LYS A 58 11.01 -8.43 1.54
CA LYS A 58 11.99 -9.50 1.31
C LYS A 58 12.55 -10.09 2.61
N TYR A 59 12.82 -9.24 3.59
CA TYR A 59 13.43 -9.66 4.85
C TYR A 59 12.43 -10.35 5.77
N TYR A 60 11.23 -9.80 5.92
CA TYR A 60 10.23 -10.30 6.85
C TYR A 60 9.25 -11.30 6.24
N GLY A 61 9.11 -11.35 4.91
CA GLY A 61 8.10 -12.16 4.22
C GLY A 61 6.69 -11.57 4.29
N TYR A 62 6.51 -10.39 4.90
CA TYR A 62 5.24 -9.66 4.93
C TYR A 62 5.48 -8.16 5.09
N LEU A 63 4.48 -7.36 4.75
CA LEU A 63 4.52 -5.90 4.90
C LEU A 63 3.11 -5.33 5.08
N HIS A 64 2.91 -4.52 6.11
CA HIS A 64 1.65 -3.81 6.35
C HIS A 64 1.84 -2.31 6.15
N LEU A 65 1.04 -1.72 5.27
CA LEU A 65 1.03 -0.31 4.96
C LEU A 65 -0.27 0.33 5.45
N PHE A 66 -0.13 1.40 6.22
CA PHE A 66 -1.24 2.22 6.71
C PHE A 66 -1.17 3.60 6.04
N ILE A 67 -2.03 3.82 5.05
CA ILE A 67 -2.01 5.01 4.20
C ILE A 67 -3.14 5.93 4.65
N ILE A 68 -2.81 7.09 5.21
CA ILE A 68 -3.80 8.08 5.67
C ILE A 68 -4.19 8.97 4.50
N HIS A 69 -5.49 9.14 4.27
CA HIS A 69 -6.00 10.15 3.33
C HIS A 69 -5.92 11.50 4.01
N LYS A 70 -5.00 12.34 3.58
CA LYS A 70 -4.98 13.73 4.04
C LYS A 70 -6.20 14.41 3.43
N LYS A 71 -7.14 14.85 4.28
CA LYS A 71 -8.16 15.80 3.85
C LYS A 71 -7.43 17.07 3.43
N LEU A 72 -7.37 17.35 2.13
CA LEU A 72 -7.08 18.70 1.67
C LEU A 72 -8.22 19.55 2.24
N PHE A 73 -7.88 20.53 3.07
CA PHE A 73 -8.80 21.64 3.26
C PHE A 73 -8.88 22.31 1.90
N ASP A 74 -10.01 22.16 1.23
CA ASP A 74 -10.30 22.95 0.04
C ASP A 74 -10.25 24.42 0.49
N LEU A 75 -9.47 25.24 -0.22
CA LEU A 75 -9.37 26.67 0.02
C LEU A 75 -10.73 27.39 -0.10
N ASP A 76 -11.75 26.70 -0.60
CA ASP A 76 -13.13 27.16 -0.70
C ASP A 76 -13.86 27.20 0.66
N ASP A 77 -13.44 26.42 1.66
CA ASP A 77 -14.03 26.46 3.03
C ASP A 77 -13.61 27.71 3.82
N VAL A 78 -12.66 28.51 3.31
CA VAL A 78 -12.16 29.74 3.96
C VAL A 78 -12.82 31.01 3.39
N LEU A 79 -13.60 30.90 2.32
CA LEU A 79 -14.19 32.05 1.61
C LEU A 79 -15.73 32.14 1.70
N THR A 80 -16.39 31.34 2.51
CA THR A 80 -17.78 31.63 2.89
C THR A 80 -17.78 32.50 4.15
N ASP A 81 -18.11 33.78 3.93
CA ASP A 81 -18.34 34.87 4.89
C ASP A 81 -19.10 34.47 6.18
#